data_AF-A0A3C2D977-F1
#
_entry.id   AF-A0A3C2D977-F1
#
_cell.length_a   1.000
_cell.length_b   1.000
_cell.length_c   1.000
_cell.angle_alpha   90.00
_cell.angle_beta   90.00
_cell.angle_gamma   90.00
#
_symmetry.space_group_name_H-M   'P 1'
#
loop_
_entity.id
_entity.type
_entity.pdbx_description
1 polymer ?
#
loop_
_entity_poly.entity_id
_entity_poly.type
_entity_poly.pdbx_seq_one_letter_code
_entity_poly.pdbx_strand_id
1 'polypeptide(L)'
;MKFKTLSKYILIPVLIVSMGSEVLAIDPVNPKTTPEAKALLELHYRISGKYTMTGQHNYPNTKDRNTRFAVKYIGKTPAIWSTDMGFAKDGDTDSYLARPDIVKEAIRQHQKGSIITICWHAVPPTADEPVTFQPRRKIPPDSLASVQGQLPDQQFKDVLNPGTKLYNIPRHCFA
;
A
#
# COMPACT_ATOMS: atom_id res chain seq x y z
N MET A 1 -86.32 6.48 -8.99
CA MET A 1 -85.03 7.07 -8.55
C MET A 1 -84.37 6.14 -7.53
N LYS A 2 -83.44 5.27 -7.95
CA LYS A 2 -82.42 4.60 -7.09
C LYS A 2 -81.24 4.17 -7.98
N PHE A 3 -80.14 4.91 -7.94
CA PHE A 3 -78.87 4.53 -8.56
C PHE A 3 -78.20 3.48 -7.69
N LYS A 4 -77.78 2.34 -8.28
CA LYS A 4 -76.88 1.38 -7.64
C LYS A 4 -75.45 1.71 -8.08
N THR A 5 -74.62 2.13 -7.13
CA THR A 5 -73.21 2.45 -7.33
C THR A 5 -72.40 1.16 -7.46
N LEU A 6 -71.75 0.96 -8.61
CA LEU A 6 -70.75 -0.11 -8.81
C LEU A 6 -69.43 0.33 -8.15
N SER A 7 -69.02 -0.36 -7.09
CA SER A 7 -67.67 -0.23 -6.52
C SER A 7 -66.65 -0.86 -7.47
N LYS A 8 -65.80 -0.03 -8.08
CA LYS A 8 -64.64 -0.46 -8.89
C LYS A 8 -63.45 -0.63 -7.95
N TYR A 9 -63.10 -1.88 -7.62
CA TYR A 9 -61.82 -2.19 -6.99
C TYR A 9 -60.72 -2.13 -8.05
N ILE A 10 -59.86 -1.13 -7.97
CA ILE A 10 -58.64 -1.02 -8.77
C ILE A 10 -57.54 -1.77 -8.01
N LEU A 11 -57.09 -2.91 -8.52
CA LEU A 11 -55.85 -3.54 -8.07
C LEU A 11 -54.67 -2.69 -8.56
N ILE A 12 -53.91 -2.11 -7.64
CA ILE A 12 -52.64 -1.45 -7.95
C ILE A 12 -51.53 -2.51 -7.78
N PRO A 13 -50.80 -2.89 -8.84
CA PRO A 13 -49.66 -3.78 -8.70
C PRO A 13 -48.53 -3.02 -7.99
N VAL A 14 -48.14 -3.49 -6.81
CA VAL A 14 -46.96 -2.99 -6.10
C VAL A 14 -45.72 -3.56 -6.80
N LEU A 15 -45.10 -2.75 -7.66
CA LEU A 15 -43.77 -3.02 -8.20
C LEU A 15 -42.75 -2.91 -7.07
N ILE A 16 -42.29 -4.06 -6.57
CA ILE A 16 -41.11 -4.12 -5.71
C ILE A 16 -39.89 -3.83 -6.60
N VAL A 17 -39.50 -2.55 -6.65
CA VAL A 17 -38.21 -2.15 -7.20
C VAL A 17 -37.16 -2.62 -6.19
N SER A 18 -36.51 -3.75 -6.50
CA SER A 18 -35.29 -4.14 -5.80
C SER A 18 -34.24 -3.08 -6.09
N MET A 19 -33.99 -2.18 -5.12
CA MET A 19 -32.83 -1.31 -5.14
C MET A 19 -31.58 -2.18 -4.99
N GLY A 20 -31.14 -2.77 -6.10
CA GLY A 20 -29.80 -3.33 -6.19
C GLY A 20 -28.83 -2.21 -5.84
N SER A 21 -27.98 -2.43 -4.84
CA SER A 21 -26.88 -1.52 -4.58
C SER A 21 -26.05 -1.48 -5.85
N GLU A 22 -26.03 -0.35 -6.54
CA GLU A 22 -25.09 -0.12 -7.63
C GLU A 22 -23.69 -0.23 -7.04
N VAL A 23 -23.03 -1.37 -7.27
CA VAL A 23 -21.61 -1.50 -7.03
C VAL A 23 -20.96 -0.57 -8.05
N LEU A 24 -20.38 0.53 -7.58
CA LEU A 24 -19.50 1.36 -8.39
C LEU A 24 -18.42 0.43 -8.97
N ALA A 25 -18.54 0.10 -10.25
CA ALA A 25 -17.53 -0.66 -10.97
C ALA A 25 -16.32 0.28 -11.15
N ILE A 26 -15.36 0.17 -10.23
CA ILE A 26 -14.11 0.92 -10.32
C ILE A 26 -13.11 0.03 -11.05
N ASP A 27 -12.76 0.43 -12.26
CA ASP A 27 -11.70 -0.21 -13.02
C ASP A 27 -10.32 0.21 -12.46
N PRO A 28 -9.46 -0.76 -12.07
CA PRO A 28 -8.09 -0.45 -11.69
C PRO A 28 -7.31 0.13 -12.88
N VAL A 29 -6.39 1.06 -12.60
CA VAL A 29 -5.52 1.67 -13.62
C VAL A 29 -4.61 0.65 -14.34
N ASN A 30 -4.34 -0.50 -13.72
CA ASN A 30 -3.62 -1.60 -14.35
C ASN A 30 -4.62 -2.57 -15.00
N PRO A 31 -4.63 -2.74 -16.34
CA PRO A 31 -5.57 -3.63 -17.02
C PRO A 31 -5.38 -5.12 -16.67
N LYS A 32 -4.20 -5.51 -16.16
CA LYS A 32 -3.87 -6.88 -15.74
C LYS A 32 -4.03 -7.10 -14.23
N THR A 33 -4.85 -6.29 -13.55
CA THR A 33 -5.06 -6.41 -12.10
C THR A 33 -5.71 -7.75 -11.74
N THR A 34 -5.18 -8.40 -10.70
CA THR A 34 -5.68 -9.70 -10.22
C THR A 34 -7.06 -9.58 -9.56
N PRO A 35 -7.82 -10.68 -9.46
CA PRO A 35 -9.11 -10.68 -8.76
C PRO A 35 -9.02 -10.18 -7.31
N GLU A 36 -7.98 -10.56 -6.57
CA GLU A 36 -7.80 -10.18 -5.17
C GLU A 36 -7.57 -8.67 -5.02
N ALA A 37 -6.79 -8.08 -5.93
CA ALA A 37 -6.55 -6.64 -5.93
C ALA A 37 -7.80 -5.84 -6.36
N LYS A 38 -8.61 -6.37 -7.28
CA LYS A 38 -9.92 -5.79 -7.63
C LYS A 38 -10.87 -5.80 -6.42
N ALA A 39 -10.98 -6.93 -5.73
CA ALA A 39 -11.81 -7.05 -4.53
C ALA A 39 -11.33 -6.12 -3.40
N LEU A 40 -10.01 -5.97 -3.23
CA LEU A 40 -9.45 -5.03 -2.28
C LEU A 40 -9.79 -3.57 -2.66
N LEU A 41 -9.68 -3.20 -3.93
CA LEU A 41 -10.06 -1.87 -4.41
C LEU A 41 -11.55 -1.59 -4.16
N GLU A 42 -12.42 -2.53 -4.51
CA GLU A 42 -13.87 -2.44 -4.25
C GLU A 42 -14.17 -2.24 -2.75
N LEU A 43 -13.48 -2.98 -1.87
CA LEU A 43 -13.59 -2.79 -0.42
C LEU A 43 -13.27 -1.35 -0.02
N HIS A 44 -12.16 -0.77 -0.51
CA HIS A 44 -11.76 0.60 -0.19
C HIS A 44 -12.84 1.61 -0.60
N TYR A 45 -13.39 1.49 -1.81
CA TYR A 45 -14.47 2.38 -2.27
C TYR A 45 -15.74 2.22 -1.45
N ARG A 46 -16.12 0.98 -1.14
CA ARG A 46 -17.33 0.68 -0.35
C ARG A 46 -17.29 1.28 1.05
N ILE A 47 -16.12 1.32 1.69
CA ILE A 47 -15.95 1.86 3.05
C ILE A 47 -15.56 3.33 3.10
N SER A 48 -15.15 3.92 1.97
CA SER A 48 -14.74 5.32 1.88
C SER A 48 -15.84 6.26 2.40
N GLY A 49 -15.46 7.20 3.25
CA GLY A 49 -16.37 8.13 3.92
C GLY A 49 -17.26 7.52 5.02
N LYS A 50 -17.21 6.21 5.26
CA LYS A 50 -18.03 5.51 6.27
C LYS A 50 -17.20 4.91 7.40
N TYR A 51 -16.02 4.40 7.09
CA TYR A 51 -15.13 3.76 8.05
C TYR A 51 -13.68 4.19 7.84
N THR A 52 -12.86 4.02 8.88
CA THR A 52 -11.41 4.19 8.82
C THR A 52 -10.74 2.88 9.22
N MET A 53 -9.81 2.40 8.40
CA MET A 53 -9.03 1.20 8.70
C MET A 53 -7.85 1.57 9.61
N THR A 54 -7.65 0.80 10.67
CA THR A 54 -6.47 0.93 11.52
C THR A 54 -5.28 0.22 10.89
N GLY A 55 -4.10 0.83 10.97
CA GLY A 55 -2.87 0.25 10.44
C GLY A 55 -1.72 0.40 11.41
N GLN A 56 -0.74 -0.52 11.31
CA GLN A 56 0.49 -0.45 12.10
C GLN A 56 1.70 -0.80 11.25
N HIS A 57 2.70 0.09 11.28
CA HIS A 57 3.99 -0.09 10.62
C HIS A 57 5.01 -0.80 11.50
N ASN A 58 5.78 -1.68 10.88
CA ASN A 58 6.86 -2.46 11.45
C ASN A 58 8.15 -2.18 10.67
N TYR A 59 9.28 -2.13 11.37
CA TYR A 59 10.57 -2.01 10.70
C TYR A 59 10.91 -3.29 9.92
N PRO A 60 11.62 -3.18 8.77
CA PRO A 60 12.01 -4.29 7.89
C PRO A 60 12.43 -5.58 8.62
N ASN A 61 13.39 -5.46 9.53
CA ASN A 61 14.02 -6.58 10.22
C ASN A 61 13.34 -6.91 11.56
N THR A 62 12.02 -6.65 11.69
CA THR A 62 11.29 -6.83 12.96
C THR A 62 9.97 -7.60 12.85
N LYS A 63 9.59 -8.07 11.65
CA LYS A 63 8.36 -8.84 11.39
C LYS A 63 7.12 -8.07 11.87
N ASP A 64 6.31 -8.61 12.79
CA ASP A 64 5.10 -7.97 13.33
C ASP A 64 5.28 -7.41 14.75
N ARG A 65 6.51 -7.11 15.18
CA ARG A 65 6.80 -6.63 16.55
C ARG A 65 5.90 -5.47 16.97
N ASN A 66 5.78 -4.43 16.14
CA ASN A 66 5.00 -3.24 16.46
C ASN A 66 3.48 -3.52 16.34
N THR A 67 3.06 -4.38 15.41
CA THR A 67 1.66 -4.85 15.33
C THR A 67 1.25 -5.61 16.59
N ARG A 68 2.10 -6.52 17.11
CA ARG A 68 1.84 -7.22 18.38
C ARG A 68 1.81 -6.27 19.57
N PHE A 69 2.68 -5.25 19.56
CA PHE A 69 2.61 -4.18 20.54
C PHE A 69 1.24 -3.48 20.48
N ALA A 70 0.81 -3.00 19.30
CA ALA A 70 -0.49 -2.36 19.13
C ALA A 70 -1.66 -3.24 19.63
N VAL A 71 -1.66 -4.54 19.30
CA VAL A 71 -2.66 -5.51 19.79
C VAL A 71 -2.71 -5.56 21.31
N LYS A 72 -1.54 -5.60 21.98
CA LYS A 72 -1.46 -5.69 23.44
C LYS A 72 -2.11 -4.49 24.14
N TYR A 73 -1.98 -3.29 23.57
CA TYR A 73 -2.52 -2.06 24.19
C TYR A 73 -3.96 -1.76 23.78
N ILE A 74 -4.34 -2.06 22.53
CA ILE A 74 -5.66 -1.71 21.98
C ILE A 74 -6.67 -2.86 22.17
N GLY A 75 -6.20 -4.09 22.37
CA GLY A 75 -7.03 -5.29 22.47
C GLY A 75 -7.61 -5.76 21.13
N LYS A 76 -7.24 -5.12 20.01
CA LYS A 76 -7.66 -5.46 18.65
C LYS A 76 -6.49 -5.43 17.67
N THR A 77 -6.52 -6.32 16.70
CA THR A 77 -5.54 -6.37 15.60
C THR A 77 -5.83 -5.26 14.59
N PRO A 78 -4.83 -4.43 14.23
CA PRO A 78 -4.96 -3.50 13.11
C PRO A 78 -5.34 -4.23 11.82
N ALA A 79 -6.24 -3.63 11.03
CA ALA A 79 -6.65 -4.21 9.75
C ALA A 79 -5.49 -4.24 8.74
N ILE A 80 -4.60 -3.24 8.81
CA ILE A 80 -3.45 -3.09 7.92
C ILE A 80 -2.16 -3.44 8.66
N TRP A 81 -1.41 -4.40 8.12
CA TRP A 81 -0.03 -4.65 8.49
C TRP A 81 0.88 -3.96 7.46
N SER A 82 1.90 -3.23 7.93
CA SER A 82 2.85 -2.59 7.04
C SER A 82 4.31 -2.75 7.43
N THR A 83 5.17 -2.62 6.42
CA THR A 83 6.63 -2.64 6.53
C THR A 83 7.30 -1.82 5.43
N ASP A 84 8.61 -1.68 5.51
CA ASP A 84 9.50 -1.19 4.45
C ASP A 84 10.35 -2.35 3.86
N MET A 85 10.95 -2.14 2.68
CA MET A 85 11.91 -3.05 2.02
C MET A 85 13.36 -2.92 2.51
N GLY A 86 13.66 -1.93 3.35
CA GLY A 86 14.96 -1.72 3.97
C GLY A 86 16.04 -1.20 3.01
N PHE A 87 17.06 -0.59 3.61
CA PHE A 87 18.20 0.06 2.93
C PHE A 87 19.50 -0.02 3.74
N ALA A 88 19.42 -0.36 5.03
CA ALA A 88 20.54 -0.33 5.96
C ALA A 88 21.31 -1.65 5.97
N LYS A 89 22.48 -1.65 6.59
CA LYS A 89 23.36 -2.82 6.70
C LYS A 89 22.76 -3.93 7.57
N ASP A 90 23.42 -5.09 7.58
CA ASP A 90 23.07 -6.18 8.50
C ASP A 90 23.09 -5.74 9.97
N GLY A 91 22.22 -6.33 10.77
CA GLY A 91 22.02 -6.03 12.19
C GLY A 91 21.21 -4.75 12.47
N ASP A 92 20.87 -3.95 11.44
CA ASP A 92 19.97 -2.81 11.59
C ASP A 92 18.49 -3.24 11.51
N THR A 93 17.60 -2.46 12.13
CA THR A 93 16.15 -2.68 12.00
C THR A 93 15.65 -2.40 10.58
N ASP A 94 16.36 -1.56 9.82
CA ASP A 94 16.05 -1.23 8.42
C ASP A 94 16.90 -2.03 7.43
N SER A 95 17.40 -3.21 7.82
CA SER A 95 18.31 -4.00 6.99
C SER A 95 17.70 -4.40 5.64
N TYR A 96 18.40 -4.12 4.54
CA TYR A 96 17.98 -4.56 3.20
C TYR A 96 18.03 -6.10 3.03
N LEU A 97 18.85 -6.78 3.85
CA LEU A 97 18.95 -8.25 3.85
C LEU A 97 17.69 -8.94 4.42
N ALA A 98 16.78 -8.18 5.06
CA ALA A 98 15.54 -8.72 5.59
C ALA A 98 14.47 -9.00 4.51
N ARG A 99 14.67 -8.59 3.25
CA ARG A 99 13.68 -8.70 2.17
C ARG A 99 13.05 -10.09 1.99
N PRO A 100 13.82 -11.21 1.99
CA PRO A 100 13.22 -12.54 1.93
C PRO A 100 12.28 -12.83 3.10
N ASP A 101 12.62 -12.36 4.31
CA ASP A 101 11.80 -12.54 5.50
C ASP A 101 10.61 -11.59 5.55
N ILE A 102 10.73 -10.39 4.98
CA ILE A 102 9.61 -9.46 4.74
C ILE A 102 8.55 -10.13 3.88
N VAL A 103 8.94 -10.76 2.77
CA VAL A 103 8.00 -11.47 1.87
C VAL A 103 7.30 -12.61 2.60
N LYS A 104 8.04 -13.44 3.34
CA LYS A 104 7.45 -14.53 4.15
C LYS A 104 6.46 -14.00 5.17
N GLU A 105 6.79 -12.91 5.85
CA GLU A 105 5.93 -12.31 6.86
C GLU A 105 4.68 -11.67 6.23
N ALA A 106 4.80 -10.98 5.10
CA ALA A 106 3.68 -10.43 4.35
C ALA A 106 2.69 -11.53 3.95
N ILE A 107 3.17 -12.67 3.45
CA ILE A 107 2.34 -13.85 3.15
C ILE A 107 1.63 -14.34 4.41
N ARG A 108 2.36 -14.47 5.53
CA ARG A 108 1.78 -14.93 6.80
C ARG A 108 0.70 -13.98 7.33
N GLN A 109 0.88 -12.66 7.19
CA GLN A 109 -0.09 -11.65 7.62
C GLN A 109 -1.31 -11.63 6.70
N HIS A 110 -1.11 -11.78 5.39
CA HIS A 110 -2.20 -11.90 4.43
C HIS A 110 -3.09 -13.12 4.72
N GLN A 111 -2.48 -14.27 5.02
CA GLN A 111 -3.18 -15.49 5.44
C GLN A 111 -3.97 -15.31 6.75
N LYS A 112 -3.59 -14.36 7.60
CA LYS A 112 -4.33 -13.97 8.81
C LYS A 112 -5.46 -12.97 8.56
N GLY A 113 -5.64 -12.52 7.32
CA GLY A 113 -6.66 -11.55 6.92
C GLY A 113 -6.22 -10.09 7.02
N SER A 114 -4.93 -9.80 7.26
CA SER A 114 -4.43 -8.43 7.20
C SER A 114 -4.34 -7.95 5.75
N ILE A 115 -4.68 -6.68 5.54
CA ILE A 115 -4.33 -5.95 4.32
C ILE A 115 -2.84 -5.59 4.43
N ILE A 116 -2.09 -5.85 3.36
CA ILE A 116 -0.65 -5.64 3.33
C ILE A 116 -0.34 -4.33 2.61
N THR A 117 0.49 -3.49 3.24
CA THR A 117 1.09 -2.34 2.55
C THR A 117 2.60 -2.32 2.79
N ILE A 118 3.35 -2.05 1.73
CA ILE A 118 4.80 -2.05 1.72
C ILE A 118 5.24 -0.72 1.15
N CYS A 119 6.08 -0.01 1.88
CA CYS A 119 6.78 1.16 1.37
C CYS A 119 8.25 0.84 1.12
N TRP A 120 8.98 1.80 0.56
CA TRP A 120 10.41 1.64 0.38
C TRP A 120 11.12 3.00 0.45
N HIS A 121 11.91 3.18 1.50
CA HIS A 121 12.91 4.23 1.57
C HIS A 121 14.06 3.88 0.62
N ALA A 122 13.87 4.22 -0.66
CA ALA A 122 14.77 3.84 -1.72
C ALA A 122 16.16 4.48 -1.58
N VAL A 123 17.18 3.68 -1.81
CA VAL A 123 18.56 4.16 -1.97
C VAL A 123 18.65 5.02 -3.24
N PRO A 124 19.35 6.17 -3.19
CA PRO A 124 19.49 7.01 -4.37
C PRO A 124 20.14 6.21 -5.51
N PRO A 125 19.77 6.49 -6.77
CA PRO A 125 20.28 5.74 -7.92
C PRO A 125 21.80 5.86 -8.13
N THR A 126 22.46 6.72 -7.37
CA THR A 126 23.90 6.99 -7.38
C THR A 126 24.69 6.18 -6.33
N ALA A 127 24.02 5.35 -5.53
CA ALA A 127 24.66 4.54 -4.49
C ALA A 127 24.11 3.11 -4.46
N ASP A 128 24.93 2.20 -3.94
CA ASP A 128 24.54 0.83 -3.65
C ASP A 128 24.17 0.67 -2.17
N GLU A 129 23.27 -0.24 -1.88
CA GLU A 129 22.98 -0.69 -0.52
C GLU A 129 24.20 -1.40 0.09
N PRO A 130 24.49 -1.22 1.39
CA PRO A 130 23.71 -0.46 2.36
C PRO A 130 24.06 1.03 2.44
N VAL A 131 23.06 1.85 2.76
CA VAL A 131 23.22 3.28 3.05
C VAL A 131 22.68 3.66 4.43
N THR A 132 22.86 4.92 4.83
CA THR A 132 22.26 5.45 6.06
C THR A 132 20.99 6.24 5.74
N PHE A 133 20.11 6.44 6.74
CA PHE A 133 18.92 7.26 6.52
C PHE A 133 19.30 8.74 6.30
N GLN A 134 20.13 9.28 7.19
CA GLN A 134 20.70 10.63 7.11
C GLN A 134 22.17 10.58 6.72
N PRO A 135 22.71 11.64 6.09
CA PRO A 135 24.15 11.76 5.86
C PRO A 135 24.93 11.67 7.17
N ARG A 136 25.94 10.81 7.25
CA ARG A 136 26.86 10.77 8.40
C ARG A 136 28.08 11.63 8.09
N ARG A 137 28.17 12.82 8.73
CA ARG A 137 29.21 13.88 8.60
C ARG A 137 28.90 14.97 7.57
N LYS A 138 29.71 16.05 7.56
CA LYS A 138 29.79 17.05 6.48
C LYS A 138 30.33 16.39 5.21
N ILE A 139 29.50 15.54 4.61
CA ILE A 139 29.72 14.94 3.32
C ILE A 139 29.49 16.04 2.26
N PRO A 140 30.27 16.08 1.17
CA PRO A 140 29.99 16.96 0.04
C PRO A 140 28.52 16.83 -0.36
N PRO A 141 27.80 17.94 -0.65
CA PRO A 141 26.36 17.91 -0.91
C PRO A 141 25.94 17.00 -2.08
N ASP A 142 26.90 16.62 -2.93
CA ASP A 142 26.77 15.71 -4.07
C ASP A 142 27.17 14.25 -3.77
N SER A 143 27.64 13.93 -2.56
CA SER A 143 27.96 12.56 -2.15
C SER A 143 26.73 11.91 -1.46
N LEU A 144 26.12 11.01 -2.24
CA LEU A 144 24.76 10.49 -2.08
C LEU A 144 24.69 9.14 -1.36
N ALA A 145 25.40 8.97 -0.25
CA ALA A 145 25.43 7.72 0.51
C ALA A 145 24.29 7.60 1.55
N SER A 146 23.15 8.25 1.35
CA SER A 146 22.01 8.20 2.28
C SER A 146 20.65 8.44 1.64
N VAL A 147 19.57 7.94 2.25
CA VAL A 147 18.18 8.15 1.81
C VAL A 147 17.82 9.64 1.74
N GLN A 148 18.25 10.46 2.71
CA GLN A 148 18.03 11.90 2.74
C GLN A 148 19.11 12.71 1.99
N GLY A 149 19.93 12.05 1.15
CA GLY A 149 20.92 12.74 0.33
C GLY A 149 20.27 13.60 -0.77
N GLN A 150 20.95 14.66 -1.21
CA GLN A 150 20.44 15.54 -2.25
C GLN A 150 20.87 15.06 -3.65
N LEU A 151 19.90 14.78 -4.52
CA LEU A 151 20.15 14.56 -5.95
C LEU A 151 20.15 15.92 -6.66
N PRO A 152 21.29 16.40 -7.21
CA PRO A 152 21.32 17.66 -7.95
C PRO A 152 20.46 17.62 -9.23
N ASP A 153 19.99 18.77 -9.68
CA ASP A 153 19.09 18.91 -10.85
C ASP A 153 19.57 18.16 -12.09
N GLN A 154 20.88 18.20 -12.38
CA GLN A 154 21.42 17.50 -13.54
C GLN A 154 21.35 15.97 -13.37
N GLN A 155 21.65 15.45 -12.18
CA GLN A 155 21.52 14.02 -11.92
C GLN A 155 20.06 13.56 -11.94
N PHE A 156 19.13 14.39 -11.45
CA PHE A 156 17.70 14.13 -11.56
C PHE A 156 17.24 14.07 -13.03
N LYS A 157 17.69 15.02 -13.86
CA LYS A 157 17.44 14.99 -15.32
C LYS A 157 18.00 13.70 -15.94
N ASP A 158 19.22 13.33 -15.58
CA ASP A 158 19.86 12.14 -16.14
C ASP A 158 19.09 10.86 -15.79
N VAL A 159 18.58 10.73 -14.56
CA VAL A 159 17.71 9.59 -14.15
C VAL A 159 16.47 9.44 -15.05
N LEU A 160 15.96 10.54 -15.60
CA LEU A 160 14.77 10.55 -16.45
C LEU A 160 15.06 10.43 -17.95
N ASN A 161 16.34 10.45 -18.36
CA ASN A 161 16.76 10.52 -19.75
C ASN A 161 17.31 9.17 -20.23
N PRO A 162 16.60 8.44 -21.13
CA PRO A 162 17.10 7.22 -21.73
C PRO A 162 18.49 7.42 -22.36
N GLY A 163 19.38 6.46 -22.15
CA GLY A 163 20.74 6.49 -22.68
C GLY A 163 21.78 7.14 -21.76
N THR A 164 21.38 7.83 -20.68
CA THR A 164 22.34 8.28 -19.67
C THR A 164 22.83 7.11 -18.82
N LYS A 165 23.97 7.28 -18.15
CA LYS A 165 24.48 6.30 -17.19
C LYS A 165 23.47 6.05 -16.07
N LEU A 166 22.94 7.13 -15.46
CA LEU A 166 22.03 7.05 -14.32
C LEU A 166 20.69 6.39 -14.66
N TYR A 167 20.17 6.58 -15.88
CA TYR A 167 18.97 5.88 -16.36
C TYR A 167 19.20 4.36 -16.45
N ASN A 168 20.40 3.95 -16.88
CA ASN A 168 20.74 2.55 -17.15
C ASN A 168 21.28 1.78 -15.93
N ILE A 169 21.36 2.40 -14.74
CA ILE A 169 21.86 1.72 -13.55
C ILE A 169 20.95 0.53 -13.22
N PRO A 170 21.49 -0.70 -13.14
CA PRO A 170 20.73 -1.86 -12.71
C PRO A 170 20.16 -1.61 -11.32
N ARG A 171 18.84 -1.47 -11.26
CA ARG A 171 18.14 -1.31 -10.00
C ARG A 171 18.00 -2.68 -9.34
N HIS A 172 18.93 -3.04 -8.47
CA HIS A 172 18.99 -4.31 -7.72
C HIS A 172 17.85 -4.48 -6.68
N CYS A 173 16.75 -3.74 -6.83
CA CYS A 173 15.72 -3.53 -5.82
C CYS A 173 14.93 -4.79 -5.45
N PHE A 174 15.03 -5.86 -6.24
CA PHE A 174 14.24 -7.09 -6.05
C PHE A 174 14.99 -8.38 -6.44
N ALA A 175 16.33 -8.39 -6.42
CA ALA A 175 17.10 -9.63 -6.59
C ALA A 175 17.19 -10.41 -5.26
#